data_AF-A0A2W5S0T6-F1
#
_entry.id   AF-A0A2W5S0T6-F1
#
_cell.length_a   1.000
_cell.length_b   1.000
_cell.length_c   1.000
_cell.angle_alpha   90.00
_cell.angle_beta   90.00
_cell.angle_gamma   90.00
#
_symmetry.space_group_name_H-M   'P 1'
#
loop_
_entity.id
_entity.type
_entity.pdbx_description
1 polymer ?
#
loop_
_entity_poly.entity_id
_entity_poly.type
_entity_poly.pdbx_seq_one_letter_code
_entity_poly.pdbx_strand_id
1 'polypeptide(L)'
;MPVPAQPADVAAFVEPRAPEYAWGLRVVALDDLLNDGSHPELPAGAVLAAQGAVGEIVNIGHSTETNEPVYLVEFGRRVVGCFEEEIAPAPAGLLPEEDAA
;
A
#
# COMPACT_ATOMS: atom_id res chain seq x y z
N MET A 1 -39.19 -28.65 -21.51
CA MET A 1 -38.41 -27.41 -21.33
C MET A 1 -39.14 -26.57 -20.30
N PRO A 2 -38.49 -26.32 -19.15
CA PRO A 2 -37.71 -25.09 -19.01
C PRO A 2 -36.20 -25.38 -19.04
N VAL A 3 -35.50 -24.36 -19.50
CA VAL A 3 -34.09 -24.20 -19.83
C VAL A 3 -33.11 -24.66 -18.74
N PRO A 4 -31.92 -25.20 -19.11
CA PRO A 4 -30.82 -25.38 -18.18
C PRO A 4 -30.32 -24.01 -17.72
N ALA A 5 -30.13 -23.82 -16.42
CA ALA A 5 -29.37 -22.69 -15.91
C ALA A 5 -27.87 -22.99 -16.11
N GLN A 6 -27.35 -22.65 -17.27
CA GLN A 6 -25.97 -22.21 -17.43
C GLN A 6 -26.05 -20.91 -18.21
N PRO A 7 -25.35 -19.83 -17.82
CA PRO A 7 -23.93 -19.80 -18.20
C PRO A 7 -23.00 -18.93 -17.32
N ALA A 8 -21.69 -19.08 -17.57
CA ALA A 8 -20.62 -18.08 -17.44
C ALA A 8 -20.48 -17.38 -16.07
N ASP A 9 -19.39 -17.51 -15.33
CA ASP A 9 -18.06 -17.11 -15.77
C ASP A 9 -17.07 -17.69 -14.75
N VAL A 10 -16.23 -18.64 -15.17
CA VAL A 10 -15.00 -18.96 -14.42
C VAL A 10 -13.88 -18.08 -14.99
N ALA A 11 -14.18 -16.80 -15.23
CA ALA A 11 -13.16 -15.79 -15.43
C ALA A 11 -12.50 -15.59 -14.08
N ALA A 12 -11.39 -16.31 -13.87
CA ALA A 12 -10.31 -16.02 -12.94
C ALA A 12 -10.70 -15.05 -11.80
N PHE A 13 -11.56 -15.49 -10.88
CA PHE A 13 -11.65 -14.84 -9.58
C PHE A 13 -10.32 -15.15 -8.89
N VAL A 14 -9.32 -14.31 -9.15
CA VAL A 14 -8.15 -14.24 -8.29
C VAL A 14 -8.70 -13.74 -6.97
N GLU A 15 -8.90 -14.65 -6.01
CA GLU A 15 -9.24 -14.29 -4.64
C GLU A 15 -8.28 -13.17 -4.22
N PRO A 16 -8.80 -11.97 -3.85
CA PRO A 16 -7.94 -10.87 -3.47
C PRO A 16 -7.06 -11.37 -2.34
N ARG A 17 -5.74 -11.32 -2.56
CA ARG A 17 -4.78 -11.72 -1.55
C ARG A 17 -5.07 -10.88 -0.31
N ALA A 18 -5.35 -11.56 0.81
CA ALA A 18 -5.61 -10.87 2.06
C ALA A 18 -4.40 -9.99 2.39
N PRO A 19 -4.59 -8.70 2.70
CA PRO A 19 -3.50 -7.84 3.07
C PRO A 19 -2.87 -8.36 4.37
N GLU A 20 -1.55 -8.48 4.40
CA GLU A 20 -0.80 -8.87 5.59
C GLU A 20 -0.85 -7.77 6.67
N TYR A 21 -0.89 -6.52 6.23
CA TYR A 21 -0.92 -5.36 7.13
C TYR A 21 -2.31 -4.71 7.21
N ALA A 22 -2.60 -4.13 8.38
CA ALA A 22 -3.89 -3.51 8.66
C ALA A 22 -3.81 -1.98 8.65
N TRP A 23 -4.96 -1.35 8.43
CA TRP A 23 -5.14 0.08 8.62
C TRP A 23 -4.70 0.54 10.02
N GLY A 24 -4.03 1.67 10.10
CA GLY A 24 -3.46 2.23 11.34
C GLY A 24 -2.15 1.58 11.79
N LEU A 25 -1.65 0.56 11.08
CA LEU A 25 -0.33 0.01 11.37
C LEU A 25 0.76 1.01 10.95
N ARG A 26 1.70 1.26 11.85
CA ARG A 26 2.91 2.00 11.52
C ARG A 26 3.90 1.10 10.80
N VAL A 27 4.43 1.60 9.70
CA VAL A 27 5.38 0.90 8.85
C VAL A 27 6.60 1.76 8.56
N VAL A 28 7.68 1.10 8.19
CA VAL A 28 8.91 1.73 7.73
C VAL A 28 9.14 1.36 6.27
N ALA A 29 9.53 2.32 5.45
CA ALA A 29 9.94 2.07 4.07
C ALA A 29 11.26 1.28 4.06
N LEU A 30 11.27 0.13 3.38
CA LEU A 30 12.46 -0.70 3.24
C LEU A 30 13.43 -0.20 2.18
N ASP A 31 12.92 0.54 1.18
CA ASP A 31 13.66 1.17 0.09
C ASP A 31 13.09 2.59 -0.19
N ASP A 32 13.75 3.34 -1.07
CA ASP A 32 13.25 4.63 -1.54
C ASP A 32 11.98 4.44 -2.40
N LEU A 33 10.84 4.92 -1.90
CA LEU A 33 9.57 4.88 -2.62
C LEU A 33 9.57 5.99 -3.66
N LEU A 34 9.72 5.61 -4.93
CA LEU A 34 9.73 6.53 -6.07
C LEU A 34 8.31 6.67 -6.64
N ASN A 35 8.02 7.85 -7.17
CA ASN A 35 6.76 8.07 -7.87
C ASN A 35 6.76 7.30 -9.20
N ASP A 36 5.89 6.31 -9.33
CA ASP A 36 5.62 5.58 -10.56
C ASP A 36 4.81 6.39 -11.59
N GLY A 37 4.35 7.58 -11.20
CA GLY A 37 3.48 8.46 -11.99
C GLY A 37 2.06 8.56 -11.44
N SER A 38 1.73 7.82 -10.39
CA SER A 38 0.42 7.89 -9.70
C SER A 38 0.26 9.16 -8.86
N HIS A 39 1.35 9.76 -8.38
CA HIS A 39 1.29 10.95 -7.53
C HIS A 39 1.20 12.24 -8.37
N PRO A 40 0.13 13.05 -8.24
CA PRO A 40 -0.13 14.18 -9.15
C PRO A 40 0.80 15.39 -8.95
N GLU A 41 1.37 15.56 -7.75
CA GLU A 41 2.17 16.75 -7.40
C GLU A 41 3.65 16.63 -7.77
N LEU A 42 4.15 15.43 -8.00
CA LEU A 42 5.58 15.16 -8.20
C LEU A 42 5.79 14.46 -9.55
N PRO A 43 6.93 14.66 -10.22
CA PRO A 43 7.23 13.95 -11.46
C PRO A 43 7.48 12.46 -11.18
N ALA A 44 7.29 11.62 -12.20
CA ALA A 44 7.70 10.23 -12.13
C ALA A 44 9.21 10.12 -11.85
N GLY A 45 9.59 9.18 -10.98
CA GLY A 45 10.96 8.97 -10.50
C GLY A 45 11.38 9.89 -9.34
N ALA A 46 10.54 10.82 -8.88
CA ALA A 46 10.83 11.58 -7.67
C ALA A 46 10.65 10.72 -6.42
N VAL A 47 11.52 10.89 -5.41
CA VAL A 47 11.41 10.23 -4.11
C VAL A 47 10.20 10.79 -3.35
N LEU A 48 9.20 9.94 -3.11
CA LEU A 48 8.01 10.25 -2.32
C LEU A 48 8.28 10.05 -0.83
N ALA A 49 8.94 8.94 -0.49
CA ALA A 49 9.44 8.63 0.85
C ALA A 49 10.82 7.97 0.72
N ALA A 50 11.76 8.37 1.57
CA ALA A 50 13.09 7.78 1.58
C ALA A 50 13.09 6.45 2.36
N GLN A 51 14.06 5.58 2.07
CA GLN A 51 14.35 4.40 2.86
C GLN A 51 14.48 4.75 4.35
N GLY A 52 13.83 3.97 5.21
CA GLY A 52 13.80 4.20 6.65
C GLY A 52 12.77 5.25 7.11
N ALA A 53 12.04 5.89 6.20
CA ALA A 53 10.93 6.77 6.58
C ALA A 53 9.85 5.95 7.28
N VAL A 54 9.30 6.50 8.37
CA VAL A 54 8.19 5.90 9.10
C VAL A 54 6.89 6.57 8.65
N GLY A 55 5.87 5.76 8.40
CA GLY A 55 4.54 6.20 8.04
C GLY A 55 3.45 5.32 8.65
N GLU A 56 2.20 5.65 8.36
CA GLU A 56 1.03 4.92 8.84
C GLU A 56 0.13 4.48 7.68
N ILE A 57 -0.33 3.23 7.70
CA ILE A 57 -1.26 2.74 6.67
C ILE A 57 -2.62 3.41 6.85
N VAL A 58 -2.98 4.30 5.93
CA VAL A 58 -4.24 5.04 5.96
C VAL A 58 -5.29 4.45 5.02
N ASN A 59 -4.90 3.62 4.05
CA ASN A 59 -5.83 2.89 3.19
C ASN A 59 -5.14 1.65 2.56
N ILE A 60 -5.92 0.69 2.10
CA ILE A 60 -5.43 -0.50 1.38
C ILE A 60 -6.26 -0.61 0.10
N GLY A 61 -5.62 -0.31 -1.03
CA GLY A 61 -6.15 -0.49 -2.37
C GLY A 61 -5.74 -1.84 -2.97
N HIS A 62 -6.10 -2.03 -4.23
CA HIS A 62 -5.63 -3.16 -5.03
C HIS A 62 -5.21 -2.67 -6.41
N SER A 63 -4.16 -3.26 -6.96
CA SER A 63 -3.76 -3.04 -8.35
C SER A 63 -4.84 -3.54 -9.30
N THR A 64 -5.26 -2.73 -10.26
CA THR A 64 -6.29 -3.12 -11.24
C THR A 64 -5.82 -4.17 -12.24
N GLU A 65 -4.49 -4.34 -12.40
CA GLU A 65 -3.91 -5.28 -13.36
C GLU A 65 -3.58 -6.63 -12.71
N THR A 66 -3.00 -6.61 -11.51
CA THR A 66 -2.51 -7.83 -10.82
C THR A 66 -3.38 -8.25 -9.63
N ASN A 67 -4.32 -7.40 -9.21
CA ASN A 67 -5.13 -7.57 -7.99
C ASN A 67 -4.27 -7.74 -6.70
N GLU A 68 -3.03 -7.26 -6.72
CA GLU A 68 -2.14 -7.24 -5.57
C GLU A 68 -2.51 -6.11 -4.62
N PRO A 69 -2.42 -6.31 -3.28
CA PRO A 69 -2.72 -5.28 -2.32
C PRO A 69 -1.72 -4.14 -2.42
N VAL A 70 -2.24 -2.92 -2.55
CA VAL A 70 -1.44 -1.68 -2.55
C VAL A 70 -1.73 -0.96 -1.24
N TYR A 71 -0.70 -0.80 -0.42
CA TYR A 71 -0.80 -0.10 0.86
C TYR A 71 -0.61 1.38 0.62
N LEU A 72 -1.60 2.19 0.99
CA LEU A 72 -1.48 3.64 0.99
C LEU A 72 -0.99 4.07 2.38
N VAL A 73 0.25 4.50 2.43
CA VAL A 73 0.93 4.89 3.67
C VAL A 73 1.10 6.40 3.68
N GLU A 74 0.66 7.04 4.77
CA GLU A 74 0.93 8.45 5.02
C GLU A 74 2.34 8.60 5.62
N PHE A 75 3.26 9.13 4.82
CA PHE A 75 4.59 9.54 5.25
C PHE A 75 4.62 11.06 5.46
N GLY A 76 4.50 11.49 6.72
CA GLY A 76 4.49 12.90 7.10
C GLY A 76 3.24 13.64 6.59
N ARG A 77 3.31 14.23 5.40
CA ARG A 77 2.20 14.98 4.77
C ARG A 77 1.82 14.46 3.39
N ARG A 78 2.31 13.28 3.02
CA ARG A 78 2.13 12.68 1.69
C ARG A 78 1.60 11.28 1.83
N VAL A 79 0.63 10.92 1.00
CA VAL A 79 0.14 9.55 0.89
C VAL A 79 0.85 8.88 -0.28
N VAL A 80 1.51 7.76 0.00
CA VAL A 80 2.31 7.01 -0.97
C VAL A 80 1.73 5.61 -1.09
N GLY A 81 1.45 5.17 -2.31
CA GLY A 81 1.09 3.78 -2.59
C GLY A 81 2.36 2.94 -2.71
N CYS A 82 2.44 1.83 -1.99
CA CYS A 82 3.55 0.89 -2.04
C CYS A 82 3.08 -0.55 -1.83
N PHE A 83 3.90 -1.50 -2.24
CA PHE A 83 3.62 -2.93 -2.08
C PHE A 83 4.07 -3.45 -0.71
N GLU A 84 3.59 -4.66 -0.37
CA GLU A 84 3.94 -5.36 0.89
C GLU A 84 5.45 -5.49 1.09
N GLU A 85 6.19 -5.73 0.01
CA GLU A 85 7.63 -5.97 0.01
C GLU A 85 8.47 -4.68 0.15
N GLU A 86 7.85 -3.51 -0.02
CA GLU A 86 8.51 -2.21 0.09
C GLU A 86 8.39 -1.62 1.50
N ILE A 87 7.60 -2.24 2.38
CA ILE A 87 7.35 -1.78 3.74
C ILE A 87 7.47 -2.92 4.76
N ALA A 88 7.82 -2.57 6.00
CA ALA A 88 7.78 -3.50 7.12
C ALA A 88 7.12 -2.84 8.34
N PRO A 89 6.52 -3.62 9.26
CA PRO A 89 6.02 -3.08 10.52
C PRO A 89 7.13 -2.33 11.27
N ALA A 90 6.85 -1.07 11.62
CA ALA A 90 7.81 -0.27 12.38
C ALA A 90 7.94 -0.86 13.80
N PRO A 91 9.16 -1.15 14.29
CA PRO A 91 9.31 -1.61 15.65
C PRO A 91 8.88 -0.50 16.62
N ALA A 92 8.24 -0.88 17.74
CA ALA A 92 7.64 0.05 18.69
C ALA A 92 8.61 1.10 19.30
N GLY A 93 9.92 0.93 19.11
CA GLY A 93 10.97 1.84 19.60
C GLY A 93 11.54 2.81 18.56
N LEU A 94 11.00 2.88 17.34
CA LEU A 94 11.46 3.81 16.27
C LEU A 94 10.70 5.13 16.28
N LEU A 95 9.94 5.40 17.34
CA LEU A 95 9.28 6.69 17.51
C LEU A 95 10.35 7.71 17.93
N PRO A 96 10.46 8.87 17.28
CA PRO A 96 11.05 10.01 17.97
C PRO A 96 10.22 10.18 19.25
N GLU A 97 10.87 10.20 20.40
CA GLU A 97 10.21 10.69 21.60
C GLU A 97 9.65 12.05 21.22
N GLU A 98 8.34 12.26 21.32
CA GLU A 98 7.76 13.58 21.19
C GLU A 98 8.39 14.40 22.32
N ASP A 99 9.52 15.04 22.02
CA ASP A 99 10.27 15.86 22.95
C ASP A 99 9.30 16.94 23.40
N ALA A 100 8.86 16.77 24.65
CA ALA A 100 7.96 17.65 25.33
C ALA A 100 8.55 19.06 25.30
N ALA A 101 7.85 19.99 24.64
CA ALA A 101 8.12 21.42 24.70
C ALA A 101 6.86 22.18 25.10
#